data_AF-A0A538DNK2-F1
#
_entry.id   AF-A0A538DNK2-F1
#
_cell.length_a   1.000
_cell.length_b   1.000
_cell.length_c   1.000
_cell.angle_alpha   90.00
_cell.angle_beta   90.00
_cell.angle_gamma   90.00
#
_symmetry.space_group_name_H-M   'P 1'
#
loop_
_entity.id
_entity.type
_entity.pdbx_description
1 polymer ?
#
loop_
_entity_poly.entity_id
_entity_poly.type
_entity_poly.pdbx_seq_one_letter_code
_entity_poly.pdbx_strand_id
1 'polypeptide(L)'
;MVVSGVGKRAEVDADAMRTAASAVVRGIADVGGTVAWLLDDSLPLSLEEQARAIVEGTMLGSYSPGRWKTEYQLDKPVERIVLWATDAGDLQ
;
A
#
# COMPACT_ATOMS: atom_id res chain seq x y z
N MET A 1 7.98 3.21 -10.46
CA MET A 1 6.77 3.85 -9.90
C MET A 1 5.59 2.95 -10.25
N VAL A 2 4.78 2.54 -9.27
CA VAL A 2 3.56 1.75 -9.48
C VAL A 2 2.37 2.60 -9.06
N VAL A 3 1.25 2.44 -9.76
CA VAL A 3 0.01 3.17 -9.50
C VAL A 3 -1.11 2.15 -9.37
N SER A 4 -1.98 2.33 -8.38
CA SER A 4 -3.19 1.54 -8.20
C SER A 4 -4.38 2.47 -7.94
N GLY A 5 -5.54 2.13 -8.49
CA GLY A 5 -6.77 2.89 -8.31
C GLY A 5 -7.42 2.61 -6.96
N VAL A 6 -7.88 3.66 -6.29
CA VAL A 6 -8.65 3.59 -5.02
C VAL A 6 -10.14 3.88 -5.21
N GLY A 7 -10.61 3.99 -6.46
CA GLY A 7 -11.99 4.33 -6.78
C GLY A 7 -12.27 5.83 -6.81
N LYS A 8 -13.55 6.20 -6.70
CA LYS A 8 -13.97 7.61 -6.71
C LYS A 8 -13.60 8.26 -5.39
N ARG A 9 -13.01 9.45 -5.46
CA ARG A 9 -12.53 10.22 -4.30
C ARG A 9 -13.54 10.34 -3.15
N ALA A 10 -14.82 10.62 -3.45
CA ALA A 10 -15.87 10.79 -2.44
C ALA A 10 -16.36 9.48 -1.80
N GLU A 11 -15.98 8.34 -2.38
CA GLU A 11 -16.39 6.99 -1.96
C GLU A 11 -15.17 6.17 -1.46
N VAL A 12 -13.98 6.77 -1.34
CA VAL A 12 -12.78 6.06 -0.86
C VAL A 12 -12.99 5.66 0.59
N ASP A 13 -12.89 4.36 0.86
CA ASP A 13 -12.93 3.80 2.20
C ASP A 13 -11.63 3.05 2.54
N ALA A 14 -11.55 2.51 3.75
CA ALA A 14 -10.39 1.75 4.20
C ALA A 14 -10.18 0.46 3.39
N ASP A 15 -11.24 -0.15 2.84
CA ASP A 15 -11.12 -1.38 2.05
C ASP A 15 -10.54 -1.11 0.66
N ALA A 16 -10.93 0.00 0.05
CA ALA A 16 -10.30 0.49 -1.18
C ALA A 16 -8.80 0.74 -0.99
N MET A 17 -8.39 1.34 0.13
CA MET A 17 -6.98 1.56 0.46
C MET A 17 -6.22 0.25 0.70
N ARG A 18 -6.80 -0.73 1.41
CA ARG A 18 -6.21 -2.07 1.57
C ARG A 18 -6.04 -2.78 0.23
N THR A 19 -7.05 -2.70 -0.63
CA THR A 19 -7.05 -3.32 -1.96
C THR A 19 -5.97 -2.69 -2.83
N ALA A 20 -5.87 -1.37 -2.85
CA ALA A 20 -4.83 -0.67 -3.59
C ALA A 20 -3.44 -1.03 -3.09
N ALA A 21 -3.21 -1.05 -1.77
CA ALA A 21 -1.93 -1.44 -1.18
C ALA A 21 -1.57 -2.89 -1.53
N SER A 22 -2.52 -3.82 -1.43
CA SER A 22 -2.34 -5.22 -1.82
C SER A 22 -1.95 -5.37 -3.29
N ALA A 23 -2.59 -4.60 -4.18
CA ALA A 23 -2.30 -4.60 -5.60
C ALA A 23 -0.90 -4.04 -5.90
N VAL A 24 -0.50 -2.96 -5.23
CA VAL A 24 0.84 -2.37 -5.39
C VAL A 24 1.91 -3.38 -5.03
N VAL A 25 1.82 -4.03 -3.86
CA VAL A 25 2.87 -4.98 -3.42
C VAL A 25 2.96 -6.21 -4.31
N ARG A 26 1.83 -6.69 -4.83
CA ARG A 26 1.83 -7.76 -5.83
C ARG A 26 2.46 -7.32 -7.15
N GLY A 27 2.24 -6.08 -7.56
CA GLY A 27 2.83 -5.49 -8.76
C GLY A 27 4.34 -5.23 -8.67
N ILE A 28 4.92 -5.25 -7.46
CA ILE A 28 6.37 -5.09 -7.24
C ILE A 28 7.04 -6.32 -6.64
N ALA A 29 6.36 -7.48 -6.65
CA ALA A 29 6.84 -8.70 -5.99
C ALA A 29 8.20 -9.19 -6.55
N ASP A 30 8.54 -8.85 -7.79
CA ASP A 30 9.82 -9.15 -8.43
C ASP A 30 10.91 -8.09 -8.14
N VAL A 31 10.56 -6.96 -7.53
CA VAL A 31 11.45 -5.85 -7.18
C VAL A 31 11.76 -5.82 -5.69
N GLY A 32 10.74 -5.89 -4.83
CA GLY A 32 10.86 -5.78 -3.37
C GLY A 32 11.31 -4.40 -2.88
N GLY A 33 11.90 -4.35 -1.69
CA GLY A 33 12.55 -3.14 -1.14
C GLY A 33 11.63 -2.22 -0.35
N THR A 34 11.74 -0.91 -0.56
CA THR A 34 10.96 0.11 0.18
C THR A 34 9.78 0.62 -0.64
N VAL A 35 8.59 0.63 -0.04
CA VAL A 35 7.39 1.26 -0.61
C VAL A 35 7.08 2.53 0.16
N ALA A 36 6.97 3.65 -0.56
CA ALA A 36 6.57 4.92 0.01
C ALA A 36 5.15 5.28 -0.43
N TRP A 37 4.34 5.74 0.51
CA TRP A 37 2.97 6.22 0.30
C TRP A 37 2.86 7.67 0.75
N LEU A 38 2.26 8.49 -0.10
CA LEU A 38 1.78 9.81 0.26
C LEU A 38 0.34 9.68 0.74
N LEU A 39 0.09 10.11 1.98
CA LEU A 39 -1.24 10.18 2.57
C LEU A 39 -1.89 11.51 2.19
N ASP A 40 -3.20 11.50 2.03
CA ASP A 40 -3.98 12.62 1.51
C ASP A 40 -5.13 12.96 2.46
N ASP A 41 -4.99 14.04 3.23
CA ASP A 41 -5.97 14.50 4.21
C ASP A 41 -7.28 15.01 3.58
N SER A 42 -7.30 15.16 2.25
CA SER A 42 -8.45 15.63 1.50
C SER A 42 -9.37 14.50 0.99
N LEU A 43 -9.07 13.26 1.38
CA LEU A 43 -9.92 12.07 1.24
C LEU A 43 -10.92 11.96 2.41
N PRO A 44 -12.07 11.27 2.24
CA PRO A 44 -13.04 11.03 3.32
C PRO A 44 -12.57 9.96 4.33
N LEU A 45 -11.26 9.89 4.60
CA LEU A 45 -10.62 8.98 5.53
C LEU A 45 -9.56 9.74 6.33
N SER A 46 -9.51 9.55 7.64
CA SER A 46 -8.42 10.13 8.44
C SER A 46 -7.06 9.60 8.00
N LEU A 47 -5.99 10.39 8.16
CA LEU A 47 -4.63 9.96 7.84
C LEU A 47 -4.24 8.67 8.59
N GLU A 48 -4.73 8.50 9.81
CA GLU A 48 -4.52 7.31 10.64
C GLU A 48 -5.20 6.06 10.05
N GLU A 49 -6.42 6.20 9.53
CA GLU A 49 -7.13 5.12 8.84
C GLU A 49 -6.47 4.76 7.52
N GLN A 50 -5.98 5.76 6.77
CA GLN A 50 -5.21 5.52 5.54
C GLN A 50 -3.93 4.74 5.85
N ALA A 51 -3.16 5.20 6.84
CA ALA A 51 -1.93 4.55 7.28
C ALA A 51 -2.18 3.09 7.67
N ARG A 52 -3.21 2.85 8.50
CA ARG A 52 -3.60 1.51 8.94
C ARG A 52 -3.98 0.62 7.76
N ALA A 53 -4.87 1.11 6.89
CA ALA A 53 -5.35 0.36 5.73
C ALA A 53 -4.21 0.01 4.76
N ILE A 54 -3.27 0.93 4.53
CA ILE A 54 -2.09 0.70 3.69
C ILE A 54 -1.20 -0.40 4.28
N VAL A 55 -0.92 -0.35 5.59
CA VAL A 55 -0.10 -1.36 6.27
C VAL A 55 -0.77 -2.73 6.22
N GLU A 56 -2.06 -2.81 6.54
CA GLU A 56 -2.85 -4.04 6.50
C GLU A 56 -2.88 -4.64 5.09
N GLY A 57 -3.18 -3.82 4.07
CA GLY A 57 -3.20 -4.25 2.67
C GLY A 57 -1.82 -4.69 2.18
N THR A 58 -0.75 -4.01 2.59
CA THR A 58 0.63 -4.42 2.27
C THR A 58 0.93 -5.80 2.86
N MET A 59 0.60 -6.03 4.14
CA MET A 59 0.83 -7.32 4.78
C MET A 59 0.04 -8.44 4.11
N LEU A 60 -1.26 -8.23 3.86
CA LEU A 60 -2.12 -9.21 3.19
C LEU A 60 -1.70 -9.48 1.75
N GLY A 61 -1.30 -8.44 1.01
CA GLY A 61 -0.86 -8.55 -0.38
C GLY A 61 0.48 -9.26 -0.53
N SER A 62 1.38 -9.10 0.44
CA SER A 62 2.71 -9.73 0.47
C SER A 62 2.69 -11.21 0.83
N TYR A 63 1.57 -11.72 1.37
CA TYR A 63 1.45 -13.12 1.71
C TYR A 63 1.39 -14.00 0.46
N SER A 64 2.46 -14.79 0.23
CA SER A 64 2.50 -15.80 -0.82
C SER A 64 2.49 -17.22 -0.25
N PRO A 65 1.42 -18.01 -0.48
CA PRO A 65 1.40 -19.42 -0.10
C PRO A 65 2.31 -20.29 -0.99
N GLY A 66 2.84 -19.73 -2.09
CA GLY A 66 3.71 -20.43 -3.03
C GLY A 66 5.04 -20.92 -2.42
N ARG A 67 5.44 -20.36 -1.27
CA ARG A 67 6.67 -20.72 -0.55
C ARG A 67 6.82 -22.22 -0.23
N TRP A 68 5.71 -22.97 -0.23
CA TRP A 68 5.70 -24.41 0.04
C TRP A 68 5.75 -25.29 -1.23
N LYS A 69 5.87 -24.70 -2.42
CA LYS A 69 5.92 -25.43 -3.69
C LYS A 69 7.37 -25.72 -4.11
N THR A 70 7.58 -26.88 -4.72
CA THR A 70 8.90 -27.38 -5.16
C THR A 70 9.55 -26.48 -6.23
N GLU A 71 8.74 -25.93 -7.14
CA GLU A 71 9.18 -24.96 -8.14
C GLU A 71 8.55 -23.61 -7.81
N TYR A 72 9.15 -22.89 -6.86
CA TYR A 72 8.74 -21.54 -6.51
C TYR A 72 9.90 -20.57 -6.65
N GLN A 73 9.72 -19.54 -7.48
CA GLN A 73 10.61 -18.39 -7.46
C GLN A 73 10.15 -17.48 -6.32
N LEU A 74 11.03 -17.27 -5.33
CA LEU A 74 10.73 -16.43 -4.18
C LEU A 74 10.50 -14.98 -4.63
N ASP A 75 9.37 -14.41 -4.21
CA ASP A 75 9.13 -12.97 -4.31
C ASP A 75 10.18 -12.23 -3.49
N LYS A 76 10.59 -11.05 -3.97
CA LYS A 76 11.43 -10.14 -3.21
C LYS A 76 10.54 -9.40 -2.20
N PRO A 77 10.89 -9.43 -0.90
CA PRO A 77 10.02 -8.87 0.13
C PRO A 77 9.98 -7.35 0.09
N VAL A 78 8.87 -6.78 0.54
CA VAL A 78 8.83 -5.38 0.99
C VAL A 78 9.49 -5.34 2.37
N GLU A 79 10.61 -4.62 2.46
CA GLU A 79 11.43 -4.52 3.67
C GLU A 79 11.03 -3.33 4.53
N ARG A 80 10.40 -2.32 3.93
CA ARG A 80 10.05 -1.06 4.60
C ARG A 80 8.84 -0.41 3.95
N ILE A 81 7.93 0.08 4.79
CA ILE A 81 6.83 0.97 4.41
C ILE A 81 7.17 2.36 4.95
N VAL A 82 7.19 3.36 4.08
CA VAL A 82 7.32 4.77 4.45
C VAL A 82 5.97 5.44 4.21
N LEU A 83 5.41 6.04 5.25
CA LEU A 83 4.19 6.82 5.15
C LEU A 83 4.55 8.29 5.31
N TRP A 84 4.20 9.10 4.31
CA TRP A 84 4.40 10.53 4.33
C TRP A 84 3.04 11.21 4.35
N ALA A 85 2.76 12.00 5.39
CA ALA A 85 1.66 12.94 5.38
C ALA A 85 2.23 14.33 5.14
N THR A 86 1.65 15.09 4.23
CA THR A 86 1.90 16.54 4.20
C THR A 86 1.03 17.16 5.29
N ASP A 87 1.62 17.98 6.15
CA ASP A 87 0.82 18.85 6.99
C ASP A 87 0.27 19.95 6.08
N ALA A 88 -1.02 20.25 6.16
CA ALA A 88 -1.62 21.34 5.39
C ALA A 88 -1.01 22.72 5.75
N GLY A 89 -0.21 22.78 6.82
CA GLY A 89 0.53 23.97 7.27
C GLY A 89 1.92 24.18 6.66
N ASP A 90 2.48 23.22 5.91
CA ASP A 90 3.88 23.30 5.40
C ASP A 90 4.01 23.89 3.99
N LEU A 91 2.92 24.42 3.43
CA LEU A 91 2.93 25.22 2.20
C LEU A 91 2.80 26.71 2.53
N GLN A 92 3.82 27.29 3.15
CA GLN A 92 4.06 28.74 3.20
C GLN A 92 5.43 29.09 2.64
#